data_AF-A0A961Q9F2-F1
#
_entry.id   AF-A0A961Q9F2-F1
#
_cell.length_a   1.000
_cell.length_b   1.000
_cell.length_c   1.000
_cell.angle_alpha   90.00
_cell.angle_beta   90.00
_cell.angle_gamma   90.00
#
_symmetry.space_group_name_H-M   'P 1'
#
loop_
_entity.id
_entity.type
_entity.pdbx_description
1 polymer ?
#
loop_
_entity_poly.entity_id
_entity_poly.type
_entity_poly.pdbx_seq_one_letter_code
_entity_poly.pdbx_strand_id
1 'polypeptide(L)' 'MLEPGSKEAKIRYGDADFQMLSPGSYVRCAVTGEAIPIDELKYWSVARQEAYVDAAASLKREQGLA' A
#
# COMPACT_ATOMS: atom_id res chain seq x y z
N MET A 1 9.65 -23.15 -9.19
CA MET A 1 8.81 -23.13 -7.98
C MET A 1 8.27 -21.71 -7.90
N LEU A 2 7.10 -21.46 -8.49
CA LEU A 2 6.42 -20.15 -8.39
C LEU A 2 5.45 -20.27 -7.22
N GLU A 3 5.70 -19.56 -6.14
CA GLU A 3 4.84 -19.52 -4.96
C GLU A 3 3.51 -18.85 -5.32
N PRO A 4 2.38 -19.58 -5.38
CA PRO A 4 1.10 -19.03 -5.74
C PRO A 4 0.36 -18.65 -4.46
N GLY A 5 0.40 -17.39 -4.04
CA GLY A 5 -0.43 -17.01 -2.90
C GLY A 5 -0.21 -15.68 -2.25
N SER A 6 0.60 -14.79 -2.82
CA SER A 6 0.46 -13.38 -2.50
C SER A 6 -0.97 -13.00 -2.91
N LYS A 7 -1.87 -12.77 -1.94
CA LYS A 7 -3.21 -12.23 -2.16
C LYS A 7 -3.22 -10.77 -1.79
N GLU A 8 -3.86 -9.97 -2.62
CA GLU A 8 -4.05 -8.54 -2.37
C GLU A 8 -5.03 -8.36 -1.22
N ALA A 9 -4.54 -7.92 -0.07
CA ALA A 9 -5.38 -7.54 1.05
C ALA A 9 -6.08 -6.23 0.74
N LYS A 10 -7.30 -6.10 1.26
CA LYS A 10 -7.97 -4.81 1.32
C LYS A 10 -7.81 -4.31 2.73
N ILE A 11 -7.07 -3.22 2.88
CA ILE A 11 -6.98 -2.46 4.12
C ILE A 11 -7.55 -1.07 3.88
N ARG A 12 -8.28 -0.58 4.87
CA ARG A 12 -8.74 0.80 4.94
C ARG A 12 -7.72 1.58 5.74
N TYR A 13 -7.13 2.59 5.13
CA TYR A 13 -6.12 3.40 5.78
C TYR A 13 -6.80 4.42 6.70
N GLY A 14 -6.37 4.52 7.95
CA GLY A 14 -6.79 5.51 8.93
C GLY A 14 -5.61 6.41 9.32
N ASP A 15 -5.90 7.47 10.08
CA ASP A 15 -4.95 8.53 10.47
C ASP A 15 -3.71 8.03 11.22
N ALA A 16 -3.83 6.92 11.97
CA ALA A 16 -2.71 6.31 12.69
C ALA A 16 -2.69 4.77 12.62
N ASP A 17 -3.74 4.17 12.06
CA ASP A 17 -3.95 2.73 11.99
C ASP A 17 -4.56 2.36 10.63
N PHE A 18 -4.59 1.08 10.30
CA PHE A 18 -5.32 0.59 9.14
C PHE A 18 -6.16 -0.60 9.53
N GLN A 19 -7.38 -0.65 8.99
CA GLN A 19 -8.31 -1.73 9.25
C GLN A 19 -8.30 -2.74 8.09
N MET A 20 -7.97 -3.99 8.38
CA MET A 20 -8.03 -5.06 7.38
C MET A 20 -9.49 -5.40 7.06
N LEU A 21 -9.93 -5.03 5.86
CA LEU A 21 -11.24 -5.36 5.29
C LEU A 21 -11.25 -6.75 4.64
N SER A 22 -10.12 -7.20 4.09
CA SER A 22 -9.99 -8.53 3.49
C SER A 22 -8.63 -9.14 3.77
N PRO A 23 -8.58 -10.44 4.15
CA PRO A 23 -7.33 -11.12 4.44
C PRO A 23 -6.50 -11.26 3.16
N GLY A 24 -5.24 -10.85 3.26
CA GLY A 24 -4.24 -10.98 2.21
C GLY A 24 -2.85 -10.71 2.78
N SER A 25 -1.84 -10.81 1.94
CA SER A 25 -0.43 -10.76 2.36
C SER A 25 0.25 -9.46 1.93
N TYR A 26 -0.29 -8.77 0.93
CA TYR A 26 0.27 -7.53 0.40
C TYR A 26 -0.82 -6.56 -0.06
N VAL A 27 -0.48 -5.29 -0.23
CA VAL A 27 -1.28 -4.28 -0.92
C VAL A 27 -0.53 -3.74 -2.13
N ARG A 28 -1.24 -3.18 -3.11
CA ARG A 28 -0.59 -2.54 -4.26
C ARG A 28 -0.29 -1.07 -4.00
N CYS A 29 0.91 -0.67 -4.39
CA CYS A 29 1.30 0.72 -4.46
C CYS A 29 0.44 1.45 -5.50
N ALA A 30 -0.19 2.58 -5.13
CA ALA A 30 -0.96 3.37 -6.09
C ALA A 30 -0.09 4.10 -7.13
N VAL A 31 1.21 4.26 -6.85
CA VAL A 31 2.14 5.04 -7.70
C VAL A 31 2.90 4.14 -8.66
N THR A 32 3.44 3.03 -8.15
CA THR A 32 4.29 2.11 -8.91
C THR A 32 3.56 0.85 -9.34
N GLY A 33 2.41 0.53 -8.72
CA GLY A 33 1.69 -0.74 -8.93
C GLY A 33 2.35 -1.95 -8.25
N GLU A 34 3.43 -1.74 -7.51
CA GLU A 34 4.23 -2.80 -6.88
C GLU A 34 3.49 -3.43 -5.69
N ALA A 35 3.78 -4.71 -5.43
CA ALA A 35 3.18 -5.45 -4.32
C ALA A 35 3.97 -5.19 -3.03
N ILE A 36 3.34 -4.55 -2.06
CA ILE A 36 3.92 -4.16 -0.77
C ILE A 36 3.36 -5.09 0.30
N PRO A 37 4.18 -5.92 0.96
CA PRO A 37 3.71 -6.71 2.08
C PRO A 37 3.13 -5.80 3.16
N ILE A 38 1.98 -6.18 3.73
CA ILE A 38 1.29 -5.32 4.72
C ILE A 38 2.16 -5.07 5.95
N ASP A 39 3.03 -6.02 6.28
CA ASP A 39 4.03 -5.91 7.35
C ASP A 39 5.10 -4.84 7.07
N GLU A 40 5.43 -4.61 5.79
CA GLU A 40 6.38 -3.59 5.35
C GLU A 40 5.72 -2.26 4.97
N LEU A 41 4.38 -2.17 5.04
CA LEU A 41 3.64 -0.95 4.76
C LEU A 41 3.95 0.12 5.83
N LYS A 42 4.87 1.02 5.49
CA LYS A 42 5.24 2.17 6.34
C LYS A 42 4.69 3.50 5.84
N TYR A 43 4.32 3.59 4.57
CA TYR A 43 3.90 4.82 3.92
C TYR A 43 2.51 4.63 3.29
N TRP A 44 1.53 5.39 3.76
CA TRP A 44 0.18 5.40 3.20
C TRP A 44 -0.44 6.79 3.32
N SER A 45 -1.44 7.08 2.46
CA SER A 45 -2.23 8.30 2.53
C SER A 45 -3.69 7.98 2.88
N VAL A 46 -4.17 8.57 3.97
CA VAL A 46 -5.54 8.42 4.47
C VAL A 46 -6.52 9.19 3.62
N ALA A 47 -6.14 10.42 3.25
CA ALA A 47 -6.95 11.28 2.40
C ALA A 47 -7.26 10.65 1.03
N ARG A 48 -6.33 9.83 0.51
CA ARG A 48 -6.45 9.18 -0.80
C ARG A 48 -6.76 7.69 -0.72
N GLN A 49 -6.66 7.07 0.46
CA GLN A 49 -6.77 5.62 0.67
C GLN A 49 -5.77 4.83 -0.21
N GLU A 50 -4.53 5.31 -0.27
CA GLU A 50 -3.47 4.76 -1.13
C GLU A 50 -2.28 4.29 -0.30
N ALA A 51 -1.73 3.12 -0.63
CA ALA A 51 -0.44 2.66 -0.11
C ALA A 51 0.70 3.08 -1.03
N TYR A 52 1.87 3.30 -0.42
CA TYR A 52 3.11 3.61 -1.10
C TYR A 52 4.21 2.64 -0.65
N VAL A 53 5.00 2.16 -1.62
CA VAL A 53 6.06 1.17 -1.37
C VAL A 53 7.23 1.78 -0.59
N ASP A 54 7.50 3.05 -0.81
CA ASP A 54 8.61 3.76 -0.20
C ASP A 54 8.33 5.26 -0.10
N ALA A 55 9.22 5.97 0.61
CA ALA A 55 9.16 7.41 0.78
C ALA A 55 9.21 8.14 -0.57
N ALA A 56 9.92 7.61 -1.58
CA ALA A 56 10.00 8.24 -2.88
C ALA A 56 8.65 8.15 -3.62
N ALA A 57 7.92 7.04 -3.52
CA ALA A 57 6.58 6.90 -4.05
C ALA A 57 5.58 7.86 -3.37
N SER A 58 5.59 7.97 -2.04
CA SER A 58 4.76 8.94 -1.31
C SER A 58 5.09 10.37 -1.76
N LEU A 59 6.38 10.72 -1.77
CA LEU A 59 6.86 12.03 -2.16
C LEU A 59 6.49 12.37 -3.61
N LYS A 60 6.61 11.42 -4.55
CA LYS A 60 6.24 11.61 -5.95
C LYS A 60 4.76 11.95 -6.11
N ARG A 61 3.89 11.38 -5.25
CA ARG A 61 2.46 11.73 -5.21
C ARG A 61 2.18 13.05 -4.52
N GLU A 62 2.85 13.34 -3.42
CA GLU A 62 2.70 14.62 -2.72
C GLU A 62 3.21 15.80 -3.55
N GLN A 63 4.29 15.61 -4.29
CA GLN A 63 4.86 16.62 -5.20
C GLN A 63 4.02 16.85 -6.46
N GLY A 64 2.93 16.11 -6.67
CA GLY A 64 2.06 16.27 -7.84
C GLY A 64 2.73 15.91 -9.17
N LEU A 65 3.79 15.11 -9.13
CA LEU A 65 4.55 14.65 -10.30
C LEU A 65 3.92 13.39 -10.95
N ALA A 66 2.61 13.20 -10.77
CA ALA A 66 1.85 12.04 -11.22
C ALA A 66 0.61 12.45 -12.02
#